data_AF-A0A484LXJ2-F1
#
_entry.id   AF-A0A484LXJ2-F1
#
_cell.length_a   1.000
_cell.length_b   1.000
_cell.length_c   1.000
_cell.angle_alpha   90.00
_cell.angle_beta   90.00
_cell.angle_gamma   90.00
#
_symmetry.space_group_name_H-M   'P 1'
#
loop_
_entity.id
_entity.type
_entity.pdbx_description
1 polymer ?
#
loop_
_entity_poly.entity_id
_entity_poly.type
_entity_poly.pdbx_seq_one_letter_code
_entity_poly.pdbx_strand_id
1 'polypeptide(L)'
;MEEWWGKTHGLLIEGGLTYDAIKKSVANANIAFRDGVAELFELLEERNVPVLIFSAGLADIIEEVLRQKLCKSFKNVRIVSNRMVFDENGHLLHFKGKTIHVLNKNEHALDMAAPLHDQFDEDKGMVNEESSLKQRTNVLLLGDHIGDLGMSDGLNFETRISVGFLNHNIEDSLDSYRNAFDVLYLNDASMHGVVKLASHLCSE
;
A
#
# COMPACT_ATOMS: atom_id res chain seq x y z
N MET A 1 4.50 -19.37 1.18
CA MET A 1 4.45 -17.97 0.69
C MET A 1 5.73 -17.55 0.00
N GLU A 2 6.90 -17.71 0.62
CA GLU A 2 8.18 -17.39 -0.02
C GLU A 2 8.41 -18.15 -1.33
N GLU A 3 8.17 -19.47 -1.35
CA GLU A 3 8.30 -20.28 -2.57
C GLU A 3 7.37 -19.79 -3.69
N TRP A 4 6.11 -19.47 -3.37
CA TRP A 4 5.13 -19.02 -4.35
C TRP A 4 5.56 -17.69 -4.97
N TRP A 5 5.96 -16.72 -4.16
CA TRP A 5 6.46 -15.44 -4.65
C TRP A 5 7.77 -15.57 -5.41
N GLY A 6 8.71 -16.40 -4.92
CA GLY A 6 9.97 -16.66 -5.61
C GLY A 6 9.77 -17.25 -7.00
N LYS A 7 8.88 -18.25 -7.12
CA LYS A 7 8.52 -18.84 -8.42
C LYS A 7 7.81 -17.83 -9.33
N THR A 8 6.87 -17.06 -8.79
CA THR A 8 6.13 -16.06 -9.57
C THR A 8 7.06 -14.97 -10.11
N HIS A 9 7.92 -14.43 -9.25
CA HIS A 9 8.95 -13.45 -9.67
C HIS A 9 9.90 -14.03 -10.71
N GLY A 10 10.35 -15.29 -10.53
CA GLY A 10 11.19 -15.99 -11.49
C GLY A 10 10.53 -16.10 -12.88
N LEU A 11 9.25 -16.45 -12.93
CA LEU A 11 8.49 -16.54 -14.19
C LEU A 11 8.32 -15.18 -14.88
N LEU A 12 8.16 -14.08 -14.12
CA LEU A 12 8.07 -12.74 -14.70
C LEU A 12 9.41 -12.33 -15.36
N ILE A 13 10.53 -12.70 -14.75
CA ILE A 13 11.88 -12.45 -15.28
C ILE A 13 12.12 -13.33 -16.52
N GLU A 14 11.89 -14.64 -16.42
CA GLU A 14 12.04 -15.60 -17.52
C GLU A 14 11.15 -15.24 -18.71
N GLY A 15 9.93 -14.76 -18.44
CA GLY A 15 8.98 -14.30 -19.45
C GLY A 15 9.37 -12.97 -20.12
N GLY A 16 10.47 -12.33 -19.73
CA GLY A 16 10.95 -11.09 -20.33
C GLY A 16 10.00 -9.91 -20.14
N LEU A 17 9.35 -9.80 -18.96
CA LEU A 17 8.45 -8.70 -18.66
C LEU A 17 9.15 -7.35 -18.89
N THR A 18 8.48 -6.43 -19.58
CA THR A 18 8.97 -5.06 -19.77
C THR A 18 8.09 -4.04 -19.07
N TYR A 19 8.68 -2.89 -18.71
CA TYR A 19 7.91 -1.79 -18.14
C TYR A 19 6.80 -1.31 -19.09
N ASP A 20 7.05 -1.31 -20.41
CA ASP A 20 6.03 -0.94 -21.39
C ASP A 20 4.87 -1.93 -21.44
N ALA A 21 5.15 -3.24 -21.27
CA ALA A 21 4.11 -4.24 -21.12
C ALA A 21 3.24 -4.01 -19.87
N ILE A 22 3.83 -3.54 -18.75
CA ILE A 22 3.08 -3.18 -17.55
C ILE A 22 2.12 -2.01 -17.85
N LYS A 23 2.62 -0.92 -18.45
CA LYS A 23 1.77 0.24 -18.81
C LYS A 23 0.59 -0.18 -19.69
N LYS A 24 0.85 -0.97 -20.73
CA LYS A 24 -0.20 -1.50 -21.64
C LYS A 24 -1.17 -2.42 -20.91
N SER A 25 -0.68 -3.27 -20.02
CA SER A 25 -1.51 -4.19 -19.25
C SER A 25 -2.44 -3.43 -18.31
N VAL A 26 -1.93 -2.44 -17.57
CA VAL A 26 -2.75 -1.60 -16.68
C VAL A 26 -3.81 -0.81 -17.45
N ALA A 27 -3.45 -0.28 -18.64
CA ALA A 27 -4.39 0.45 -19.48
C ALA A 27 -5.59 -0.41 -19.89
N ASN A 28 -5.32 -1.66 -20.26
CA ASN A 28 -6.33 -2.62 -20.73
C ASN A 28 -6.99 -3.42 -19.60
N ALA A 29 -6.43 -3.41 -18.39
CA ALA A 29 -6.94 -4.18 -17.28
C ALA A 29 -8.21 -3.55 -16.70
N ASN A 30 -9.14 -4.42 -16.31
CA ASN A 30 -10.34 -4.06 -15.55
C ASN A 30 -10.02 -3.91 -14.06
N ILE A 31 -9.11 -2.97 -13.74
CA ILE A 31 -8.76 -2.61 -12.37
C ILE A 31 -9.60 -1.40 -11.96
N ALA A 32 -10.28 -1.52 -10.83
CA ALA A 32 -11.10 -0.47 -10.25
C ALA A 32 -10.65 -0.19 -8.80
N PHE A 33 -10.72 1.07 -8.41
CA PHE A 33 -10.67 1.45 -7.02
C PHE A 33 -12.06 1.31 -6.40
N ARG A 34 -12.11 1.09 -5.09
CA ARG A 34 -13.35 1.29 -4.34
C ARG A 34 -13.80 2.74 -4.51
N ASP A 35 -15.10 2.91 -4.67
CA ASP A 35 -15.71 4.24 -4.70
C ASP A 35 -15.34 5.01 -3.42
N GLY A 36 -14.90 6.27 -3.53
CA GLY A 36 -14.41 7.05 -2.40
C GLY A 36 -12.87 7.06 -2.16
N VAL A 37 -12.07 6.28 -2.91
CA VAL A 37 -10.60 6.24 -2.69
C VAL A 37 -9.93 7.55 -3.08
N ALA A 38 -10.34 8.17 -4.19
CA ALA A 38 -9.78 9.45 -4.61
C ALA A 38 -10.06 10.52 -3.56
N GLU A 39 -11.30 10.59 -3.09
CA GLU A 39 -11.78 11.50 -2.05
C GLU A 39 -11.03 11.31 -0.74
N LEU A 40 -10.71 10.06 -0.37
CA LEU A 40 -9.89 9.79 0.80
C LEU A 40 -8.49 10.37 0.64
N PHE A 41 -7.82 10.13 -0.49
CA PHE A 41 -6.46 10.63 -0.71
C PHE A 41 -6.42 12.15 -0.78
N GLU A 42 -7.41 12.79 -1.41
CA GLU A 42 -7.55 14.25 -1.45
C GLU A 42 -7.74 14.83 -0.05
N LEU A 43 -8.68 14.28 0.73
CA LEU A 43 -8.91 14.71 2.11
C LEU A 43 -7.64 14.60 2.96
N LEU A 44 -6.91 13.49 2.86
CA LEU A 44 -5.69 13.28 3.63
C LEU A 44 -4.56 14.19 3.17
N GLU A 45 -4.45 14.47 1.86
CA GLU A 45 -3.46 15.41 1.32
C GLU A 45 -3.74 16.84 1.82
N GLU A 46 -4.99 17.29 1.77
CA GLU A 46 -5.41 18.60 2.28
C GLU A 46 -5.11 18.79 3.77
N ARG A 47 -5.18 17.70 4.55
CA ARG A 47 -4.90 17.68 5.99
C ARG A 47 -3.44 17.35 6.33
N ASN A 48 -2.56 17.27 5.32
CA ASN A 48 -1.16 16.89 5.46
C ASN A 48 -0.95 15.56 6.19
N VAL A 49 -1.90 14.62 6.07
CA VAL A 49 -1.82 13.29 6.67
C VAL A 49 -1.07 12.36 5.72
N PRO A 50 0.06 11.75 6.16
CA PRO A 50 0.79 10.80 5.33
C PRO A 50 -0.02 9.52 5.12
N VAL A 51 0.02 8.99 3.91
CA VAL A 51 -0.59 7.73 3.50
C VAL A 51 0.52 6.76 3.12
N LEU A 52 0.53 5.60 3.76
CA LEU A 52 1.44 4.51 3.43
C LEU A 52 0.66 3.34 2.84
N ILE A 53 0.87 3.07 1.56
CA ILE A 53 0.37 1.86 0.90
C ILE A 53 1.39 0.76 1.12
N PHE A 54 1.11 -0.13 2.07
CA PHE A 54 1.97 -1.27 2.37
C PHE A 54 1.40 -2.56 1.76
N SER A 55 1.96 -2.96 0.63
CA SER A 55 1.43 -4.02 -0.21
C SER A 55 2.42 -5.17 -0.41
N ALA A 56 1.91 -6.40 -0.30
CA ALA A 56 2.63 -7.60 -0.73
C ALA A 56 2.64 -7.77 -2.27
N GLY A 57 1.99 -6.87 -3.01
CA GLY A 57 1.94 -6.88 -4.47
C GLY A 57 3.23 -6.39 -5.13
N LEU A 58 3.08 -5.76 -6.29
CA LEU A 58 4.18 -5.27 -7.13
C LEU A 58 4.12 -3.74 -7.19
N ALA A 59 5.16 -3.05 -6.71
CA ALA A 59 5.18 -1.59 -6.55
C ALA A 59 4.89 -0.87 -7.88
N ASP A 60 5.58 -1.28 -8.94
CA ASP A 60 5.52 -0.67 -10.26
C ASP A 60 4.13 -0.77 -10.90
N ILE A 61 3.39 -1.84 -10.61
CA ILE A 61 2.01 -1.99 -11.04
C ILE A 61 1.08 -1.07 -10.24
N ILE A 62 1.26 -0.98 -8.92
CA ILE A 62 0.46 -0.11 -8.06
C ILE A 62 0.63 1.35 -8.48
N GLU A 63 1.87 1.79 -8.68
CA GLU A 63 2.21 3.13 -9.17
C GLU A 63 1.54 3.42 -10.51
N GLU A 64 1.60 2.47 -11.44
CA GLU A 64 1.01 2.63 -12.76
C GLU A 64 -0.53 2.65 -12.73
N VAL A 65 -1.15 1.85 -11.85
CA VAL A 65 -2.60 1.88 -11.62
C VAL A 65 -3.03 3.22 -11.03
N LEU A 66 -2.34 3.72 -10.01
CA LEU A 66 -2.63 5.04 -9.43
C LEU A 66 -2.50 6.13 -10.49
N ARG A 67 -1.41 6.11 -11.27
CA ARG A 67 -1.13 7.09 -12.33
C ARG A 67 -2.20 7.09 -13.42
N GLN A 68 -2.59 5.92 -13.91
CA GLN A 68 -3.52 5.81 -15.04
C GLN A 68 -5.00 5.92 -14.64
N LYS A 69 -5.39 5.43 -13.46
CA LYS A 69 -6.80 5.29 -13.08
C LYS A 69 -7.30 6.38 -12.13
N LEU A 70 -6.43 6.98 -11.30
CA LEU A 70 -6.78 8.17 -10.50
C LEU A 70 -6.44 9.49 -11.22
N CYS A 71 -5.60 9.45 -12.25
CA CYS A 71 -5.18 10.62 -13.04
C CYS A 71 -4.61 11.78 -12.19
N LYS A 72 -4.18 11.51 -10.95
CA LYS A 72 -3.66 12.49 -9.99
C LYS A 72 -2.48 11.89 -9.23
N SER A 73 -1.47 12.72 -8.99
CA SER A 73 -0.35 12.39 -8.11
C SER A 73 -0.61 13.00 -6.74
N PHE A 74 -0.40 12.20 -5.69
CA PHE A 74 -0.61 12.59 -4.30
C PHE A 74 0.74 12.64 -3.59
N LYS A 75 1.12 13.81 -3.08
CA LYS A 75 2.45 14.01 -2.47
C LYS A 75 2.57 13.34 -1.11
N ASN A 76 1.44 13.10 -0.45
CA ASN A 76 1.36 12.45 0.85
C ASN A 76 1.31 10.91 0.75
N VAL A 77 1.23 10.33 -0.45
CA VAL A 77 1.16 8.87 -0.64
C VAL A 77 2.54 8.29 -0.87
N ARG A 78 2.91 7.29 -0.07
CA ARG A 78 4.11 6.47 -0.22
C ARG A 78 3.73 5.01 -0.43
N ILE A 79 4.54 4.28 -1.18
CA ILE A 79 4.30 2.88 -1.52
C ILE A 79 5.48 2.03 -1.06
N VAL A 80 5.19 1.03 -0.24
CA VAL A 80 6.11 -0.01 0.19
C VAL A 80 5.60 -1.34 -0.35
N SER A 81 6.31 -1.90 -1.33
CA SER A 81 5.92 -3.14 -2.01
C SER A 81 7.11 -3.78 -2.74
N ASN A 82 6.91 -4.95 -3.37
CA ASN A 82 7.96 -5.62 -4.12
C ASN A 82 8.28 -4.79 -5.38
N ARG A 83 9.44 -4.13 -5.38
CA ARG A 83 9.86 -3.25 -6.49
C ARG A 83 10.70 -4.00 -7.52
N MET A 84 10.35 -3.82 -8.78
CA MET A 84 11.08 -4.35 -9.92
C MET A 84 12.32 -3.48 -10.24
N VAL A 85 13.35 -4.11 -10.77
CA VAL A 85 14.53 -3.45 -11.32
C VAL A 85 14.62 -3.77 -12.80
N PHE A 86 14.58 -2.74 -13.65
CA PHE A 86 14.63 -2.87 -15.10
C PHE A 86 16.02 -2.49 -15.64
N ASP A 87 16.40 -3.07 -16.78
CA ASP A 87 17.58 -2.66 -17.54
C ASP A 87 17.32 -1.39 -18.38
N GLU A 88 18.35 -0.91 -19.07
CA GLU A 88 18.27 0.26 -19.97
C GLU A 88 17.28 0.07 -21.13
N ASN A 89 16.99 -1.17 -21.50
CA ASN A 89 16.03 -1.53 -22.54
C ASN A 89 14.60 -1.73 -21.97
N GLY A 90 14.41 -1.56 -20.66
CA GLY A 90 13.15 -1.71 -19.97
C GLY A 90 12.73 -3.15 -19.65
N HIS A 91 13.65 -4.13 -19.69
CA HIS A 91 13.38 -5.54 -19.31
C HIS A 91 13.60 -5.77 -17.82
N LEU A 92 12.73 -6.55 -17.20
CA LEU A 92 12.82 -6.93 -15.79
C LEU A 92 14.05 -7.81 -15.56
N LEU A 93 14.94 -7.36 -14.67
CA LEU A 93 16.13 -8.10 -14.25
C LEU A 93 15.89 -8.91 -12.97
N HIS A 94 15.40 -8.23 -11.93
CA HIS A 94 15.19 -8.81 -10.60
C HIS A 94 14.28 -7.91 -9.75
N PHE A 95 14.04 -8.33 -8.51
CA PHE A 95 13.30 -7.56 -7.50
C PHE A 95 14.25 -7.01 -6.44
N LYS A 96 14.01 -5.78 -6.00
CA LYS A 96 14.83 -5.11 -4.99
C LYS A 96 14.45 -5.57 -3.58
N GLY A 97 15.47 -5.83 -2.75
CA GLY A 97 15.27 -6.16 -1.33
C GLY A 97 14.69 -7.56 -1.09
N LYS A 98 14.13 -7.75 0.12
CA LYS A 98 13.49 -9.01 0.51
C LYS A 98 12.02 -8.99 0.08
N THR A 99 11.53 -10.14 -0.39
CA THR A 99 10.13 -10.32 -0.78
C THR A 99 9.17 -10.00 0.37
N ILE A 100 8.23 -9.11 0.11
CA ILE A 100 7.08 -8.81 0.97
C ILE A 100 5.93 -9.74 0.56
N HIS A 101 5.34 -10.44 1.53
CA HIS A 101 4.18 -11.31 1.39
C HIS A 101 3.21 -11.12 2.56
N VAL A 102 2.00 -11.69 2.45
CA VAL A 102 0.89 -11.51 3.43
C VAL A 102 1.21 -11.87 4.89
N LEU A 103 2.33 -12.54 5.16
CA LEU A 103 2.73 -13.01 6.50
C LEU A 103 3.95 -12.28 7.07
N ASN A 104 4.59 -11.38 6.32
CA ASN A 104 5.77 -10.64 6.78
C ASN A 104 5.62 -9.11 6.62
N LYS A 105 4.37 -8.62 6.56
CA LYS A 105 4.03 -7.20 6.64
C LYS A 105 4.18 -6.71 8.08
N ASN A 106 5.42 -6.50 8.52
CA ASN A 106 5.75 -6.01 9.86
C ASN A 106 6.90 -4.99 9.80
N GLU A 107 7.38 -4.54 10.97
CA GLU A 107 8.48 -3.58 11.14
C GLU A 107 9.68 -3.85 10.22
N HIS A 108 10.10 -5.11 10.10
CA HIS A 108 11.23 -5.47 9.25
C HIS A 108 11.01 -5.18 7.77
N ALA A 109 9.76 -5.13 7.29
CA ALA A 109 9.47 -4.79 5.91
C ALA A 109 9.32 -3.26 5.69
N LEU A 110 9.12 -2.47 6.75
CA LEU A 110 9.23 -0.99 6.71
C LEU A 110 10.69 -0.55 6.68
N ASP A 111 11.54 -1.12 7.54
CA ASP A 111 12.99 -0.86 7.57
C ASP A 111 13.67 -1.23 6.24
N MET A 112 13.19 -2.29 5.58
CA MET A 112 13.69 -2.72 4.27
C MET A 112 13.21 -1.84 3.11
N ALA A 113 12.21 -1.00 3.34
CA ALA A 113 11.71 -0.03 2.37
C ALA A 113 12.24 1.39 2.61
N ALA A 114 12.74 1.69 3.81
CA ALA A 114 13.42 2.95 4.13
C ALA A 114 14.55 3.32 3.14
N PRO A 115 15.47 2.41 2.72
CA PRO A 115 16.51 2.77 1.74
C PRO A 115 15.99 2.85 0.28
N LEU A 116 14.69 2.68 0.04
CA LEU A 116 14.06 2.95 -1.25
C LEU A 116 13.60 4.40 -1.39
N HIS A 117 13.55 5.15 -0.28
CA HIS A 117 13.05 6.52 -0.24
C HIS A 117 14.12 7.60 -0.48
N ASP A 118 15.42 7.26 -0.41
CA ASP A 118 16.51 8.25 -0.58
C ASP A 118 16.87 8.55 -2.05
N GLN A 119 16.35 7.81 -3.04
CA GLN A 119 16.78 7.95 -4.45
C GLN A 119 15.86 8.81 -5.33
N PHE A 120 14.79 9.39 -4.78
CA PHE A 120 13.94 10.34 -5.53
C PHE A 120 14.25 11.82 -5.22
N ASP A 121 15.19 12.10 -4.32
CA ASP A 121 15.63 13.46 -3.98
C ASP A 121 17.18 13.54 -3.96
N GLU A 122 17.83 13.36 -5.11
CA GLU A 122 19.24 13.82 -5.24
C GLU A 122 19.34 15.36 -5.35
N ASP A 123 18.22 16.10 -5.43
CA ASP A 123 18.22 17.54 -5.66
C ASP A 123 17.46 18.38 -4.60
N LYS A 124 17.06 17.75 -3.48
CA LYS A 124 16.50 18.47 -2.32
C LYS A 124 17.20 18.00 -1.06
N GLY A 125 18.08 18.86 -0.57
CA GLY A 125 18.90 18.62 0.61
C GLY A 125 18.11 17.96 1.75
N MET A 126 18.70 16.90 2.30
CA MET A 126 18.30 16.15 3.48
C MET A 126 17.48 16.99 4.47
N VAL A 127 16.16 16.90 4.39
CA VAL A 127 15.29 17.27 5.51
C VAL A 127 14.91 15.98 6.20
N ASN A 128 15.28 15.86 7.47
CA ASN A 128 15.01 14.75 8.38
C ASN A 128 13.56 14.24 8.31
N GLU A 129 13.23 13.34 7.38
CA GLU A 129 11.84 12.90 7.17
C GLU A 129 11.34 11.88 8.20
N GLU A 130 12.26 11.16 8.85
CA GLU A 130 11.95 10.39 10.06
C GLU A 130 11.26 11.25 11.13
N SER A 131 11.52 12.57 11.16
CA SER A 131 10.94 13.46 12.16
C SER A 131 9.43 13.73 11.96
N SER A 132 8.91 13.58 10.74
CA SER A 132 7.50 13.86 10.41
C SER A 132 6.57 12.73 10.84
N LEU A 133 7.01 11.47 10.72
CA LEU A 133 6.30 10.30 11.26
C LEU A 133 6.49 10.19 12.78
N LYS A 134 7.64 10.61 13.32
CA LYS A 134 7.93 10.61 14.78
C LYS A 134 7.00 11.49 15.63
N GLN A 135 6.23 12.41 15.03
CA GLN A 135 5.25 13.25 15.74
C GLN A 135 3.80 12.74 15.69
N ARG A 136 3.47 11.77 14.81
CA ARG A 136 2.09 11.30 14.65
C ARG A 136 1.88 10.01 15.43
N THR A 137 1.13 10.10 16.52
CA THR A 137 0.86 8.95 17.42
C THR A 137 -0.46 8.24 17.13
N ASN A 138 -1.21 8.66 16.10
CA ASN A 138 -2.51 8.08 15.76
C ASN A 138 -2.45 7.42 14.37
N VAL A 139 -2.90 6.17 14.27
CA VAL A 139 -2.90 5.37 13.04
C VAL A 139 -4.31 4.95 12.66
N LEU A 140 -4.69 5.20 11.42
CA LEU A 140 -5.85 4.57 10.78
C LEU A 140 -5.34 3.48 9.86
N LEU A 141 -5.55 2.21 10.24
CA LEU A 141 -5.10 1.04 9.48
C LEU A 141 -6.26 0.48 8.66
N LEU A 142 -6.03 0.24 7.37
CA LEU A 142 -7.00 -0.36 6.47
C LEU A 142 -6.43 -1.66 5.91
N GLY A 143 -7.19 -2.75 5.97
CA GLY A 143 -6.77 -4.05 5.42
C GLY A 143 -7.96 -4.92 5.02
N ASP A 144 -7.71 -5.91 4.19
CA ASP A 144 -8.69 -6.92 3.78
C ASP A 144 -8.37 -8.30 4.35
N HIS A 145 -7.17 -8.47 4.93
CA HIS A 145 -6.74 -9.69 5.57
C HIS A 145 -6.31 -9.45 7.03
N ILE A 146 -6.55 -10.43 7.93
CA ILE A 146 -6.13 -10.32 9.35
C ILE A 146 -4.61 -10.05 9.47
N GLY A 147 -3.81 -10.62 8.58
CA GLY A 147 -2.36 -10.38 8.51
C GLY A 147 -1.96 -8.92 8.26
N ASP A 148 -2.86 -8.09 7.74
CA ASP A 148 -2.61 -6.66 7.54
C ASP A 148 -2.58 -5.88 8.86
N LEU A 149 -3.13 -6.42 9.95
CA LEU A 149 -3.03 -5.81 11.28
C LEU A 149 -1.58 -5.64 11.74
N GLY A 150 -0.66 -6.49 11.23
CA GLY A 150 0.78 -6.38 11.50
C GLY A 150 1.46 -5.20 10.82
N MET A 151 0.80 -4.52 9.87
CA MET A 151 1.38 -3.35 9.18
C MET A 151 1.72 -2.21 10.14
N SER A 152 1.09 -2.15 11.31
CA SER A 152 1.37 -1.16 12.34
C SER A 152 2.47 -1.56 13.33
N ASP A 153 2.96 -2.80 13.34
CA ASP A 153 3.82 -3.32 14.43
C ASP A 153 5.17 -2.59 14.55
N GLY A 154 5.62 -1.91 13.50
CA GLY A 154 6.84 -1.09 13.49
C GLY A 154 6.62 0.41 13.65
N LEU A 155 5.37 0.84 13.86
CA LEU A 155 5.05 2.26 14.05
C LEU A 155 4.99 2.57 15.54
N ASN A 156 5.63 3.68 15.95
CA ASN A 156 5.47 4.19 17.29
C ASN A 156 4.15 5.00 17.38
N PHE A 157 3.05 4.33 17.71
CA PHE A 157 1.72 4.95 17.85
C PHE A 157 1.13 4.74 19.26
N GLU A 158 0.31 5.68 19.71
CA GLU A 158 -0.48 5.63 20.94
C GLU A 158 -1.87 5.05 20.68
N THR A 159 -2.52 5.45 19.57
CA THR A 159 -3.87 4.99 19.22
C THR A 159 -3.89 4.43 17.80
N ARG A 160 -4.59 3.30 17.62
CA ARG A 160 -4.86 2.71 16.31
C ARG A 160 -6.35 2.44 16.17
N ILE A 161 -6.92 2.82 15.04
CA ILE A 161 -8.22 2.35 14.58
C ILE A 161 -7.99 1.46 13.36
N SER A 162 -8.48 0.23 13.41
CA SER A 162 -8.35 -0.77 12.36
C SER A 162 -9.67 -0.97 11.63
N VAL A 163 -9.62 -0.86 10.30
CA VAL A 163 -10.75 -1.02 9.40
C VAL A 163 -10.51 -2.22 8.49
N GLY A 164 -11.37 -3.23 8.63
CA GLY A 164 -11.35 -4.44 7.82
C GLY A 164 -12.33 -4.39 6.66
N PHE A 165 -11.94 -4.90 5.51
CA PHE A 165 -12.83 -5.14 4.37
C PHE A 165 -12.95 -6.64 4.08
N LEU A 166 -14.04 -7.26 4.55
CA LEU A 166 -14.29 -8.69 4.36
C LEU A 166 -15.15 -8.91 3.11
N ASN A 167 -14.49 -9.29 2.02
CA ASN A 167 -15.11 -9.43 0.70
C ASN A 167 -15.50 -10.86 0.33
N HIS A 168 -14.85 -11.86 0.94
CA HIS A 168 -14.99 -13.27 0.61
C HIS A 168 -15.18 -14.11 1.87
N ASN A 169 -15.79 -15.30 1.73
CA ASN A 169 -16.03 -16.25 2.82
C ASN A 169 -16.58 -15.59 4.09
N ILE A 170 -17.58 -14.70 3.91
CA ILE A 170 -18.08 -13.85 4.99
C ILE A 170 -18.60 -14.71 6.14
N GLU A 171 -19.43 -15.70 5.86
CA GLU A 171 -20.04 -16.55 6.90
C GLU A 171 -18.99 -17.24 7.78
N ASP A 172 -17.96 -17.81 7.17
CA ASP A 172 -16.90 -18.55 7.88
C ASP A 172 -15.89 -17.64 8.59
N SER A 173 -15.71 -16.41 8.09
CA SER A 173 -14.66 -15.50 8.55
C SER A 173 -15.19 -14.35 9.41
N LEU A 174 -16.51 -14.17 9.52
CA LEU A 174 -17.10 -13.00 10.18
C LEU A 174 -16.64 -12.86 11.63
N ASP A 175 -16.67 -13.96 12.39
CA ASP A 175 -16.33 -13.93 13.82
C ASP A 175 -14.85 -13.62 14.03
N SER A 176 -13.95 -14.17 13.22
CA SER A 176 -12.52 -13.89 13.34
C SER A 176 -12.20 -12.44 12.99
N TYR A 177 -12.80 -11.89 11.92
CA TYR A 177 -12.59 -10.50 11.53
C TYR A 177 -13.24 -9.50 12.48
N ARG A 178 -14.44 -9.79 13.00
CA ARG A 178 -15.11 -8.96 14.01
C ARG A 178 -14.30 -8.86 15.31
N ASN A 179 -13.61 -9.94 15.69
CA ASN A 179 -12.74 -9.93 16.87
C ASN A 179 -11.38 -9.25 16.61
N ALA A 180 -10.98 -9.09 15.34
CA ALA A 180 -9.66 -8.60 14.97
C ALA A 180 -9.64 -7.10 14.57
N PHE A 181 -10.69 -6.61 13.91
CA PHE A 181 -10.81 -5.22 13.44
C PHE A 181 -11.82 -4.41 14.26
N ASP A 182 -11.55 -3.12 14.46
CA ASP A 182 -12.45 -2.21 15.19
C ASP A 182 -13.71 -1.87 14.37
N VAL A 183 -13.55 -1.74 13.06
CA VAL A 183 -14.63 -1.49 12.10
C VAL A 183 -14.54 -2.50 10.97
N LEU A 184 -15.66 -3.14 10.63
CA LEU A 184 -15.70 -4.15 9.57
C LEU A 184 -16.73 -3.76 8.49
N TYR A 185 -16.26 -3.66 7.26
CA TYR A 185 -17.10 -3.48 6.07
C TYR A 185 -17.23 -4.82 5.33
N LEU A 186 -18.44 -5.17 4.92
CA LEU A 186 -18.77 -6.42 4.24
C LEU A 186 -19.12 -6.17 2.77
N ASN A 187 -19.06 -7.23 1.95
CA ASN A 187 -19.57 -7.23 0.57
C ASN A 187 -18.97 -6.15 -0.35
N ASP A 188 -17.64 -5.97 -0.32
CA ASP A 188 -16.95 -4.99 -1.17
C ASP A 188 -17.49 -3.55 -1.04
N ALA A 189 -17.87 -3.14 0.17
CA ALA A 189 -18.40 -1.80 0.41
C ALA A 189 -17.44 -0.67 0.00
N SER A 190 -18.00 0.49 -0.32
CA SER A 190 -17.22 1.67 -0.71
C SER A 190 -16.32 2.21 0.41
N MET A 191 -15.37 3.05 0.04
CA MET A 191 -14.44 3.74 0.93
C MET A 191 -15.10 4.92 1.67
N HIS A 192 -16.34 5.31 1.32
CA HIS A 192 -17.02 6.47 1.91
C HIS A 192 -17.17 6.42 3.43
N GLY A 193 -17.35 5.23 4.00
CA GLY A 193 -17.38 5.08 5.45
C GLY A 193 -16.04 5.45 6.11
N VAL A 194 -14.93 5.14 5.45
CA VAL A 194 -13.59 5.54 5.88
C VAL A 194 -13.35 7.03 5.64
N VAL A 195 -13.80 7.58 4.50
CA VAL A 195 -13.76 9.04 4.24
C VAL A 195 -14.49 9.79 5.36
N LYS A 196 -15.68 9.32 5.74
CA LYS A 196 -16.44 9.89 6.84
C LYS A 196 -15.66 9.81 8.15
N LEU A 197 -15.11 8.65 8.50
CA LEU A 197 -14.29 8.50 9.71
C LEU A 197 -13.08 9.45 9.70
N ALA A 198 -12.29 9.44 8.62
CA ALA A 198 -11.13 10.30 8.45
C ALA A 198 -11.48 11.78 8.54
N SER A 199 -12.61 12.20 7.97
CA SER A 199 -13.06 13.60 8.06
C SER A 199 -13.31 14.03 9.50
N HIS A 200 -13.87 13.17 10.36
CA HIS A 200 -14.10 13.46 11.78
C HIS A 200 -12.78 13.45 12.57
N LEU A 201 -11.88 12.52 12.27
CA LEU A 201 -10.56 12.43 12.92
C LEU A 201 -9.63 13.58 12.56
N CYS A 202 -9.75 14.11 11.33
CA CYS A 202 -8.94 15.22 10.83
C CYS A 202 -9.67 16.57 10.89
N SER A 203 -10.81 16.62 11.60
CA SER A 203 -11.50 17.88 11.88
C SER A 203 -10.71 18.64 12.95
N GLU A 204 -10.05 19.72 12.53
CA GLU A 204 -9.80 20.90 13.37
C GLU A 204 -10.93 21.91 13.15
#